data_AF-A0A1Q3CUF8-F1
#
_entry.id   AF-A0A1Q3CUF8-F1
#
_cell.length_a   1.000
_cell.length_b   1.000
_cell.length_c   1.000
_cell.angle_alpha   90.00
_cell.angle_beta   90.00
_cell.angle_gamma   90.00
#
_symmetry.space_group_name_H-M   'P 1'
#
loop_
_entity.id
_entity.type
_entity.pdbx_description
1 polymer ?
#
loop_
_entity_poly.entity_id
_entity_poly.type
_entity_poly.pdbx_seq_one_letter_code
_entity_poly.pdbx_strand_id
1 'polypeptide(L)'
;MREPTMVVGIESNGATSRSPSPPPPPPQALLERLKDYGQEDAFALWDELSPDERHLLVKDIESVDLSRIDRIIQCSLRSQGLPMAAIEPVPESSVSTVEERTMEARERWWKMGLKAISEGKLAVLLLSGGQGTRLGSSDPKGCFNIGLPSGKSLFQLQAERILCVQKLAAQATSDVSAGLVTIHWYIMTSPFTDEVTRKFFETHKYFGLEADQVTFFQQGTIPCVSKDGRYIMETPFRVAKAPDGNGGVYSALKSSRLLEDMAMRGIKYVDCYGVDNALVRVADPTFVGYFIDKGVAAAAKVVRKAYPQENVGVFVRRGKGGPLTVVEYSELDSSMASAINQQTGRLRFCWSNVCLHMFTLDFLNQVANGLEKDSIYHLAEKKIPSIHGQTLGLKLEQFIFDAFPYAPSTALFEVLREEEFAPVKNANGSNFDTPDSAKLLVLRLHSRWVVAAGGFLTHSVPLYATGVEVSPLCSYLGENLEAICRGRTFHAPCEISF
;
A
#
# COMPACT_ATOMS: atom_id res chain seq x y z
N MET A 1 80.11 -51.49 -44.62
CA MET A 1 80.15 -50.02 -44.46
C MET A 1 78.80 -49.45 -44.85
N ARG A 2 78.39 -48.38 -44.15
CA ARG A 2 77.08 -47.66 -44.17
C ARG A 2 75.99 -48.37 -43.37
N GLU A 3 75.14 -47.73 -42.55
CA GLU A 3 75.05 -46.48 -41.77
C GLU A 3 73.64 -46.58 -41.14
N PRO A 4 73.35 -46.05 -39.94
CA PRO A 4 72.01 -46.10 -39.35
C PRO A 4 71.23 -44.79 -39.59
N THR A 5 69.93 -44.89 -39.90
CA THR A 5 69.02 -43.74 -40.00
C THR A 5 68.22 -43.57 -38.71
N MET A 6 68.27 -42.36 -38.15
CA MET A 6 67.61 -41.96 -36.90
C MET A 6 66.07 -42.00 -37.00
N VAL A 7 65.42 -42.51 -35.95
CA VAL A 7 64.01 -42.28 -35.65
C VAL A 7 63.95 -41.42 -34.40
N VAL A 8 63.40 -40.21 -34.54
CA VAL A 8 63.19 -39.24 -33.46
C VAL A 8 61.94 -39.63 -32.67
N GLY A 9 62.09 -39.74 -31.34
CA GLY A 9 60.99 -39.99 -30.43
C GLY A 9 60.06 -38.78 -30.32
N ILE A 10 58.76 -39.02 -30.40
CA ILE A 10 57.73 -38.06 -30.04
C ILE A 10 57.44 -38.26 -28.56
N GLU A 11 57.90 -37.33 -27.73
CA GLU A 11 57.49 -37.22 -26.33
C GLU A 11 56.02 -36.82 -26.26
N SER A 12 55.22 -37.66 -25.64
CA SER A 12 53.85 -37.36 -25.24
C SER A 12 53.87 -36.34 -24.09
N ASN A 13 53.57 -35.08 -24.39
CA ASN A 13 53.31 -34.07 -23.36
C ASN A 13 52.02 -34.44 -22.62
N GLY A 14 52.18 -34.99 -21.42
CA GLY A 14 51.12 -35.20 -20.46
C GLY A 14 50.54 -33.87 -20.03
N ALA A 15 49.34 -33.56 -20.51
CA ALA A 15 48.50 -32.53 -19.93
C ALA A 15 48.09 -32.99 -18.53
N THR A 16 48.82 -32.49 -17.52
CA THR A 16 48.43 -32.61 -16.12
C THR A 16 47.15 -31.83 -15.92
N SER A 17 46.04 -32.56 -15.83
CA SER A 17 44.79 -32.10 -15.22
C SER A 17 45.12 -31.61 -13.81
N ARG A 18 45.34 -30.30 -13.65
CA ARG A 18 45.36 -29.67 -12.34
C ARG A 18 43.93 -29.76 -11.82
N SER A 19 43.70 -30.61 -10.83
CA SER A 19 42.52 -30.52 -9.97
C SER A 19 42.39 -29.06 -9.50
N PRO A 20 41.23 -28.41 -9.66
CA PRO A 20 41.06 -27.05 -9.18
C PRO A 20 41.38 -27.00 -7.69
N SER A 21 42.17 -26.01 -7.27
CA SER A 21 42.44 -25.73 -5.86
C SER A 21 41.10 -25.59 -5.13
N PRO A 22 40.95 -26.13 -3.90
CA PRO A 22 39.73 -25.99 -3.15
C PRO A 22 39.38 -24.50 -3.01
N PRO A 23 38.08 -24.15 -3.09
CA PRO A 23 37.67 -22.77 -2.98
C PRO A 23 38.09 -22.18 -1.63
N PRO A 24 38.35 -20.85 -1.56
CA PRO A 24 38.61 -20.20 -0.29
C PRO A 24 37.38 -20.36 0.62
N PRO A 25 37.54 -20.50 1.94
CA PRO A 25 36.42 -20.60 2.86
C PRO A 25 35.58 -19.30 2.86
N PRO A 26 34.30 -19.36 3.31
CA PRO A 26 33.50 -18.16 3.49
C PRO A 26 34.15 -17.19 4.50
N PRO A 27 33.86 -15.87 4.44
CA PRO A 27 34.42 -14.91 5.36
C PRO A 27 34.12 -15.29 6.81
N GLN A 28 35.16 -15.69 7.55
CA GLN A 28 35.02 -16.31 8.88
C GLN A 28 34.18 -15.47 9.85
N ALA A 29 34.43 -14.15 9.89
CA ALA A 29 33.67 -13.24 10.75
C ALA A 29 32.18 -13.18 10.40
N LEU A 30 31.82 -13.28 9.13
CA LEU A 30 30.41 -13.28 8.71
C LEU A 30 29.74 -14.62 9.01
N LEU A 31 30.46 -15.73 8.81
CA LEU A 31 29.99 -17.07 9.18
C LEU A 31 29.75 -17.19 10.69
N GLU A 32 30.66 -16.69 11.52
CA GLU A 32 30.50 -16.65 12.98
C GLU A 32 29.29 -15.83 13.39
N ARG A 33 29.11 -14.64 12.80
CA ARG A 33 27.91 -13.83 13.04
C ARG A 33 26.62 -14.53 12.65
N LEU A 34 26.59 -15.28 11.55
CA LEU A 34 25.39 -16.04 11.17
C LEU A 34 25.10 -17.17 12.15
N LYS A 35 26.12 -17.84 12.69
CA LYS A 35 25.95 -18.88 13.71
C LYS A 35 25.31 -18.33 14.98
N ASP A 36 25.65 -17.09 15.38
CA ASP A 36 25.02 -16.44 16.53
C ASP A 36 23.49 -16.29 16.37
N TYR A 37 22.98 -16.31 15.13
CA TYR A 37 21.55 -16.23 14.79
C TYR A 37 20.98 -17.53 14.20
N GLY A 38 21.74 -18.62 14.15
CA GLY A 38 21.34 -19.89 13.56
C GLY A 38 21.07 -19.84 12.04
N GLN A 39 21.81 -18.99 11.32
CA GLN A 39 21.64 -18.72 9.88
C GLN A 39 22.86 -19.15 9.03
N GLU A 40 23.77 -19.96 9.58
CA GLU A 40 24.98 -20.42 8.90
C GLU A 40 24.70 -21.24 7.63
N ASP A 41 23.52 -21.86 7.55
CA ASP A 41 23.04 -22.62 6.38
C ASP A 41 22.96 -21.76 5.10
N ALA A 42 22.96 -20.42 5.22
CA ALA A 42 23.05 -19.52 4.08
C ALA A 42 24.35 -19.72 3.26
N PHE A 43 25.41 -20.28 3.87
CA PHE A 43 26.66 -20.64 3.20
C PHE A 43 26.77 -22.12 2.81
N ALA A 44 25.69 -22.92 2.93
CA ALA A 44 25.75 -24.36 2.72
C ALA A 44 26.28 -24.79 1.33
N LEU A 45 26.04 -23.96 0.29
CA LEU A 45 26.47 -24.24 -1.09
C LEU A 45 27.72 -23.45 -1.51
N TRP A 46 28.46 -22.86 -0.57
CA TRP A 46 29.59 -21.97 -0.85
C TRP A 46 30.66 -22.56 -1.78
N ASP A 47 30.96 -23.85 -1.61
CA ASP A 47 31.98 -24.55 -2.39
C ASP A 47 31.59 -24.74 -3.86
N GLU A 48 30.28 -24.72 -4.15
CA GLU A 48 29.72 -24.84 -5.50
C GLU A 48 29.66 -23.51 -6.25
N LEU A 49 29.79 -22.38 -5.55
CA LEU A 49 29.68 -21.04 -6.11
C LEU A 49 30.93 -20.63 -6.92
N SER A 50 30.72 -19.91 -8.01
CA SER A 50 31.78 -19.16 -8.69
C SER A 50 32.28 -17.99 -7.81
N PRO A 51 33.48 -17.42 -8.10
CA PRO A 51 33.99 -16.26 -7.38
C PRO A 51 33.02 -15.06 -7.35
N ASP A 52 32.31 -14.80 -8.45
CA ASP A 52 31.35 -13.70 -8.56
C ASP A 52 30.09 -13.97 -7.71
N GLU A 53 29.57 -15.21 -7.74
CA GLU A 53 28.42 -15.61 -6.92
C GLU A 53 28.74 -15.55 -5.42
N ARG A 54 29.97 -15.92 -5.01
CA ARG A 54 30.43 -15.73 -3.63
C ARG A 54 30.40 -14.28 -3.20
N HIS A 55 30.87 -13.37 -4.06
CA HIS A 55 30.83 -11.94 -3.79
C HIS A 55 29.38 -11.43 -3.67
N LEU A 56 28.49 -11.90 -4.55
CA LEU A 56 27.07 -11.56 -4.50
C LEU A 56 26.40 -12.06 -3.22
N LEU A 57 26.68 -13.29 -2.77
CA LEU A 57 26.14 -13.84 -1.53
C LEU A 57 26.59 -13.05 -0.30
N VAL A 58 27.89 -12.73 -0.21
CA VAL A 58 28.43 -11.92 0.89
C VAL A 58 27.73 -10.57 0.94
N LYS A 59 27.64 -9.88 -0.21
CA LYS A 59 26.96 -8.58 -0.29
C LYS A 59 25.47 -8.67 0.07
N ASP A 60 24.79 -9.73 -0.35
CA ASP A 60 23.37 -9.94 -0.05
C ASP A 60 23.12 -10.15 1.45
N ILE A 61 23.98 -10.92 2.13
CA ILE A 61 23.90 -11.14 3.59
C ILE A 61 24.30 -9.88 4.36
N GLU A 62 25.35 -9.16 3.94
CA GLU A 62 25.79 -7.92 4.58
C GLU A 62 24.74 -6.80 4.50
N SER A 63 23.84 -6.85 3.49
CA SER A 63 22.70 -5.93 3.40
C SER A 63 21.60 -6.19 4.44
N VAL A 64 21.65 -7.32 5.14
CA VAL A 64 20.67 -7.70 6.16
C VAL A 64 21.16 -7.26 7.54
N ASP A 65 20.35 -6.43 8.22
CA ASP A 65 20.55 -6.18 9.65
C ASP A 65 20.17 -7.43 10.45
N LEU A 66 21.12 -8.34 10.61
CA LEU A 66 20.93 -9.64 11.25
C LEU A 66 20.31 -9.52 12.65
N SER A 67 20.75 -8.54 13.44
CA SER A 67 20.24 -8.35 14.80
C SER A 67 18.77 -7.92 14.79
N ARG A 68 18.39 -7.03 13.87
CA ARG A 68 17.00 -6.59 13.73
C ARG A 68 16.12 -7.71 13.18
N ILE A 69 16.57 -8.42 12.15
CA ILE A 69 15.81 -9.49 11.51
C ILE A 69 15.61 -10.68 12.45
N ASP A 70 16.63 -11.09 13.21
CA ASP A 70 16.46 -12.14 14.22
C ASP A 70 15.41 -11.72 15.27
N ARG A 71 15.49 -10.50 15.80
CA ARG A 71 14.48 -9.99 16.74
C ARG A 71 13.07 -10.07 16.15
N ILE A 72 12.89 -9.68 14.88
CA ILE A 72 11.60 -9.77 14.17
C ILE A 72 11.13 -11.23 14.08
N ILE A 73 11.98 -12.15 13.61
CA ILE A 73 11.64 -13.57 13.47
C ILE A 73 11.25 -14.16 14.83
N GLN A 74 12.07 -13.94 15.86
CA GLN A 74 11.85 -14.50 17.18
C GLN A 74 10.61 -13.92 17.87
N CYS A 75 10.35 -12.62 17.76
CA CYS A 75 9.13 -12.00 18.31
C CYS A 75 7.88 -12.51 17.57
N SER A 76 7.93 -12.59 16.24
CA SER A 76 6.79 -13.01 15.42
C SER A 76 6.44 -14.48 15.64
N LEU A 77 7.44 -15.37 15.67
CA LEU A 77 7.23 -16.80 15.96
C LEU A 77 6.70 -17.01 17.39
N ARG A 78 7.21 -16.28 18.38
CA ARG A 78 6.72 -16.35 19.77
C ARG A 78 5.30 -15.81 19.93
N SER A 79 4.87 -14.89 19.06
CA SER A 79 3.51 -14.38 19.09
C SER A 79 2.47 -15.38 18.57
N GLN A 80 2.89 -16.39 17.79
CA GLN A 80 1.98 -17.45 17.35
C GLN A 80 1.49 -18.27 18.54
N GLY A 81 0.17 -18.35 18.71
CA GLY A 81 -0.48 -19.16 19.73
C GLY A 81 -0.67 -18.48 21.08
N LEU A 82 -0.30 -17.20 21.24
CA LEU A 82 -0.69 -16.43 22.42
C LEU A 82 -2.21 -16.20 22.42
N PRO A 83 -2.89 -16.36 23.58
CA PRO A 83 -4.31 -16.05 23.70
C PRO A 83 -4.56 -14.59 23.35
N MET A 84 -5.33 -14.34 22.30
CA MET A 84 -5.73 -12.99 21.93
C MET A 84 -6.87 -12.54 22.82
N ALA A 85 -6.83 -11.28 23.27
CA ALA A 85 -7.94 -10.68 23.99
C ALA A 85 -9.25 -10.80 23.18
N ALA A 86 -10.36 -11.04 23.88
CA ALA A 86 -11.68 -11.12 23.25
C ALA A 86 -11.96 -9.87 22.42
N ILE A 87 -12.57 -10.06 21.25
CA ILE A 87 -12.94 -8.97 20.36
C ILE A 87 -14.40 -8.55 20.62
N GLU A 88 -14.63 -7.25 20.61
CA GLU A 88 -15.97 -6.65 20.71
C GLU A 88 -16.24 -5.81 19.45
N PRO A 89 -17.48 -5.81 18.94
CA PRO A 89 -17.82 -4.96 17.80
C PRO A 89 -17.73 -3.49 18.18
N VAL A 90 -17.41 -2.64 17.21
CA VAL A 90 -17.47 -1.19 17.40
C VAL A 90 -18.93 -0.74 17.27
N PRO A 91 -19.54 -0.14 18.31
CA PRO A 91 -20.93 0.28 18.25
C PRO A 91 -21.12 1.42 17.25
N GLU A 92 -22.27 1.47 16.57
CA GLU A 92 -22.56 2.50 15.56
C GLU A 92 -22.46 3.92 16.15
N SER A 93 -22.80 4.10 17.43
CA SER A 93 -22.67 5.38 18.15
C SER A 93 -21.23 5.88 18.33
N SER A 94 -20.22 5.04 18.10
CA SER A 94 -18.80 5.43 18.12
C SER A 94 -18.26 5.77 16.72
N VAL A 95 -19.09 5.69 15.69
CA VAL A 95 -18.74 5.96 14.29
C VAL A 95 -19.52 7.19 13.83
N SER A 96 -18.90 8.09 13.08
CA SER A 96 -19.70 9.08 12.34
C SER A 96 -20.37 8.37 11.18
N THR A 97 -21.65 8.03 11.30
CA THR A 97 -22.40 7.36 10.25
C THR A 97 -22.87 8.34 9.18
N VAL A 98 -23.13 7.87 7.95
CA VAL A 98 -23.59 8.75 6.86
C VAL A 98 -24.95 9.35 7.18
N GLU A 99 -25.85 8.57 7.78
CA GLU A 99 -27.23 8.98 8.09
C GLU A 99 -27.33 10.05 9.18
N GLU A 100 -26.40 10.09 10.13
CA GLU A 100 -26.43 11.04 11.25
C GLU A 100 -25.75 12.39 10.94
N ARG A 101 -25.08 12.51 9.78
CA ARG A 101 -24.37 13.75 9.39
C ARG A 101 -25.33 14.81 8.87
N THR A 102 -25.48 15.89 9.62
CA THR A 102 -26.24 17.06 9.15
C THR A 102 -25.51 17.80 8.03
N MET A 103 -26.24 18.65 7.30
CA MET A 103 -25.65 19.49 6.25
C MET A 103 -24.63 20.47 6.83
N GLU A 104 -24.95 21.06 7.99
CA GLU A 104 -24.12 22.03 8.70
C GLU A 104 -22.81 21.40 9.17
N ALA A 105 -22.86 20.16 9.67
CA ALA A 105 -21.67 19.42 10.08
C ALA A 105 -20.74 19.16 8.88
N ARG A 106 -21.30 18.73 7.75
CA ARG A 106 -20.54 18.49 6.52
C ARG A 106 -19.90 19.77 5.98
N GLU A 107 -20.66 20.86 5.91
CA GLU A 107 -20.15 22.16 5.45
C GLU A 107 -19.05 22.71 6.38
N ARG A 108 -19.23 22.57 7.69
CA ARG A 108 -18.21 22.95 8.68
C ARG A 108 -16.92 22.16 8.48
N TRP A 109 -16.99 20.84 8.37
CA TRP A 109 -15.81 20.01 8.14
C TRP A 109 -15.16 20.32 6.79
N TRP A 110 -15.94 20.47 5.73
CA TRP A 110 -15.44 20.87 4.41
C TRP A 110 -14.60 22.17 4.48
N LYS A 111 -15.13 23.22 5.11
CA LYS A 111 -14.41 24.49 5.31
C LYS A 111 -13.17 24.34 6.17
N MET A 112 -13.23 23.56 7.25
CA MET A 112 -12.09 23.30 8.12
C MET A 112 -10.97 22.56 7.38
N GLY A 113 -11.31 21.56 6.56
CA GLY A 113 -10.34 20.81 5.78
C GLY A 113 -9.69 21.66 4.69
N LEU A 114 -10.48 22.41 3.91
CA LEU A 114 -9.94 23.31 2.89
C LEU A 114 -9.00 24.36 3.51
N LYS A 115 -9.37 24.90 4.67
CA LYS A 115 -8.49 25.81 5.42
C LYS A 115 -7.18 25.13 5.80
N ALA A 116 -7.21 23.94 6.40
CA ALA A 116 -5.98 23.22 6.77
C ALA A 116 -5.08 22.92 5.55
N ILE A 117 -5.69 22.58 4.41
CA ILE A 117 -4.98 22.34 3.15
C ILE A 117 -4.34 23.65 2.65
N SER A 118 -5.09 24.75 2.63
CA SER A 118 -4.57 26.06 2.20
C SER A 118 -3.43 26.58 3.08
N GLU A 119 -3.41 26.21 4.35
CA GLU A 119 -2.35 26.54 5.31
C GLU A 119 -1.13 25.60 5.20
N GLY A 120 -1.11 24.68 4.22
CA GLY A 120 -0.01 23.74 4.00
C GLY A 120 0.15 22.68 5.10
N LYS A 121 -0.92 22.35 5.83
CA LYS A 121 -0.85 21.43 6.98
C LYS A 121 -1.10 19.96 6.62
N LEU A 122 -1.51 19.66 5.39
CA LEU A 122 -1.84 18.30 4.94
C LEU A 122 -0.78 17.78 3.97
N ALA A 123 -0.30 16.57 4.23
CA ALA A 123 0.42 15.76 3.25
C ALA A 123 -0.41 14.52 2.89
N VAL A 124 -0.09 13.94 1.75
CA VAL A 124 -0.68 12.69 1.27
C VAL A 124 0.41 11.61 1.23
N LEU A 125 0.08 10.42 1.71
CA LEU A 125 0.96 9.25 1.77
C LEU A 125 0.33 8.07 1.01
N LEU A 126 0.93 7.71 -0.12
CA LEU A 126 0.45 6.62 -0.96
C LEU A 126 1.25 5.33 -0.71
N LEU A 127 0.54 4.26 -0.41
CA LEU A 127 1.08 2.90 -0.31
C LEU A 127 1.04 2.23 -1.70
N SER A 128 2.16 2.24 -2.42
CA SER A 128 2.31 1.69 -3.78
C SER A 128 3.46 0.68 -3.90
N GLY A 129 3.79 -0.02 -2.81
CA GLY A 129 4.82 -1.07 -2.80
C GLY A 129 4.42 -2.39 -3.47
N GLY A 130 3.11 -2.63 -3.64
CA GLY A 130 2.58 -3.86 -4.22
C GLY A 130 2.68 -3.91 -5.75
N GLN A 131 3.14 -5.04 -6.28
CA GLN A 131 3.11 -5.33 -7.72
C GLN A 131 1.70 -5.71 -8.20
N GLY A 132 1.41 -5.48 -9.48
CA GLY A 132 0.16 -5.85 -10.15
C GLY A 132 0.03 -7.33 -10.51
N THR A 133 0.76 -8.25 -9.87
CA THR A 133 0.87 -9.66 -10.30
C THR A 133 -0.47 -10.39 -10.35
N ARG A 134 -1.38 -10.15 -9.40
CA ARG A 134 -2.76 -10.69 -9.42
C ARG A 134 -3.64 -10.14 -10.56
N LEU A 135 -3.23 -9.02 -11.16
CA LEU A 135 -3.86 -8.42 -12.33
C LEU A 135 -3.25 -8.94 -13.64
N GLY A 136 -2.23 -9.81 -13.58
CA GLY A 136 -1.51 -10.28 -14.75
C GLY A 136 -0.56 -9.23 -15.36
N SER A 137 -0.19 -8.20 -14.59
CA SER A 137 0.74 -7.16 -15.02
C SER A 137 2.06 -7.24 -14.24
N SER A 138 3.18 -7.03 -14.94
CA SER A 138 4.51 -6.85 -14.34
C SER A 138 4.71 -5.45 -13.75
N ASP A 139 3.87 -4.49 -14.13
CA ASP A 139 4.04 -3.10 -13.76
C ASP A 139 3.47 -2.81 -12.35
N PRO A 140 3.93 -1.71 -11.70
CA PRO A 140 3.32 -1.22 -10.48
C PRO A 140 1.83 -0.96 -10.69
N LYS A 141 1.01 -1.33 -9.71
CA LYS A 141 -0.46 -1.26 -9.83
C LYS A 141 -0.97 0.14 -10.16
N GLY A 142 -0.33 1.20 -9.68
CA GLY A 142 -0.72 2.58 -9.99
C GLY A 142 -0.62 2.95 -11.48
N CYS A 143 0.20 2.24 -12.27
CA CYS A 143 0.31 2.44 -13.72
C CYS A 143 -0.89 1.84 -14.48
N PHE A 144 -1.70 1.02 -13.81
CA PHE A 144 -2.75 0.25 -14.44
C PHE A 144 -3.88 1.15 -14.96
N ASN A 145 -4.28 0.92 -16.22
CA ASN A 145 -5.46 1.52 -16.83
C ASN A 145 -6.64 0.55 -16.70
N ILE A 146 -7.67 0.95 -15.96
CA ILE A 146 -8.87 0.12 -15.73
C ILE A 146 -9.87 0.15 -16.90
N GLY A 147 -9.51 0.77 -18.02
CA GLY A 147 -10.32 0.87 -19.24
C GLY A 147 -11.34 2.01 -19.23
N LEU A 148 -11.12 3.07 -18.45
CA LEU A 148 -11.93 4.28 -18.51
C LEU A 148 -11.84 4.95 -19.91
N PRO A 149 -12.88 5.68 -20.37
CA PRO A 149 -12.86 6.39 -21.65
C PRO A 149 -11.60 7.22 -21.92
N SER A 150 -11.06 7.88 -20.90
CA SER A 150 -9.84 8.69 -20.95
C SER A 150 -8.54 7.89 -21.14
N GLY A 151 -8.57 6.60 -20.81
CA GLY A 151 -7.38 5.76 -20.73
C GLY A 151 -6.42 6.07 -19.57
N LYS A 152 -6.84 6.91 -18.61
CA LYS A 152 -6.00 7.33 -17.46
C LYS A 152 -5.60 6.15 -16.57
N SER A 153 -4.38 6.23 -16.04
CA SER A 153 -3.90 5.31 -14.99
C SER A 153 -4.46 5.69 -13.61
N LEU A 154 -4.38 4.76 -12.65
CA LEU A 154 -4.75 5.07 -11.26
C LEU A 154 -3.91 6.23 -10.68
N PHE A 155 -2.61 6.29 -10.98
CA PHE A 155 -1.75 7.41 -10.57
C PHE A 155 -2.25 8.75 -11.14
N GLN A 156 -2.63 8.78 -12.43
CA GLN A 156 -3.12 10.02 -13.03
C GLN A 156 -4.45 10.48 -12.41
N LEU A 157 -5.39 9.56 -12.16
CA LEU A 157 -6.65 9.89 -11.47
C LEU A 157 -6.39 10.49 -10.09
N GLN A 158 -5.44 9.92 -9.34
CA GLN A 158 -5.06 10.39 -8.00
C GLN A 158 -4.37 11.75 -8.04
N ALA A 159 -3.45 11.97 -8.99
CA ALA A 159 -2.76 13.24 -9.19
C ALA A 159 -3.72 14.38 -9.58
N GLU A 160 -4.64 14.11 -10.53
CA GLU A 160 -5.64 15.10 -10.96
C GLU A 160 -6.61 15.46 -9.80
N ARG A 161 -6.90 14.51 -8.89
CA ARG A 161 -7.66 14.79 -7.65
C ARG A 161 -6.90 15.73 -6.71
N ILE A 162 -5.61 15.49 -6.50
CA ILE A 162 -4.74 16.37 -5.69
C ILE A 162 -4.75 17.80 -6.26
N LEU A 163 -4.54 17.94 -7.58
CA LEU A 163 -4.60 19.24 -8.27
C LEU A 163 -5.94 19.94 -8.09
N CYS A 164 -7.05 19.19 -8.20
CA CYS A 164 -8.38 19.75 -8.01
C CYS A 164 -8.60 20.24 -6.57
N VAL A 165 -8.18 19.48 -5.56
CA VAL A 165 -8.28 19.88 -4.15
C VAL A 165 -7.41 21.11 -3.85
N GLN A 166 -6.19 21.19 -4.40
CA GLN A 166 -5.35 22.40 -4.29
C GLN A 166 -6.05 23.64 -4.84
N LYS A 167 -6.69 23.51 -6.01
CA LYS A 167 -7.48 24.59 -6.61
C LYS A 167 -8.68 24.98 -5.74
N LEU A 168 -9.43 24.02 -5.22
CA LEU A 168 -10.58 24.27 -4.34
C LEU A 168 -10.15 24.98 -3.04
N ALA A 169 -9.03 24.56 -2.45
CA ALA A 169 -8.48 25.16 -1.24
C ALA A 169 -8.01 26.60 -1.48
N ALA A 170 -7.33 26.86 -2.59
CA ALA A 170 -6.91 28.21 -2.98
C ALA A 170 -8.10 29.15 -3.21
N GLN A 171 -9.20 28.65 -3.79
CA GLN A 171 -10.43 29.43 -4.01
C GLN A 171 -11.18 29.74 -2.71
N ALA A 172 -11.10 28.87 -1.71
CA ALA A 172 -11.80 29.04 -0.43
C ALA A 172 -11.11 30.03 0.53
N THR A 173 -9.87 30.42 0.24
CA THR A 173 -9.12 31.42 1.00
C THR A 173 -9.16 32.79 0.32
N SER A 174 -9.70 33.80 1.02
CA SER A 174 -9.72 35.20 0.59
C SER A 174 -8.35 35.89 0.62
N ASP A 175 -7.31 35.19 1.06
CA ASP A 175 -5.99 35.77 1.31
C ASP A 175 -5.11 35.65 0.06
N VAL A 176 -5.07 36.73 -0.73
CA VAL A 176 -4.27 36.87 -1.96
C VAL A 176 -2.75 36.77 -1.68
N SER A 177 -2.36 36.75 -0.40
CA SER A 177 -0.97 36.61 0.05
C SER A 177 -0.53 35.16 0.35
N ALA A 178 -1.46 34.20 0.37
CA ALA A 178 -1.10 32.79 0.45
C ALA A 178 -0.47 32.37 -0.89
N GLY A 179 0.76 31.88 -0.86
CA GLY A 179 1.44 31.35 -2.04
C GLY A 179 0.70 30.16 -2.67
N LEU A 180 1.35 29.47 -3.61
CA LEU A 180 0.77 28.29 -4.25
C LEU A 180 0.36 27.26 -3.17
N VAL A 181 -0.93 26.90 -3.12
CA VAL A 181 -1.43 25.83 -2.25
C VAL A 181 -0.91 24.50 -2.79
N THR A 182 -0.04 23.84 -2.04
CA THR A 182 0.60 22.57 -2.42
C THR A 182 0.27 21.48 -1.41
N ILE A 183 -0.12 20.30 -1.91
CA ILE A 183 -0.26 19.10 -1.09
C ILE A 183 0.92 18.20 -1.42
N HIS A 184 1.84 18.00 -0.47
CA HIS A 184 3.01 17.16 -0.70
C HIS A 184 2.59 15.69 -0.80
N TRP A 185 3.02 15.00 -1.85
CA TRP A 185 2.68 13.60 -2.12
C TRP A 185 3.88 12.69 -1.90
N TYR A 186 3.85 11.96 -0.79
CA TYR A 186 4.84 10.92 -0.48
C TYR A 186 4.35 9.60 -1.06
N ILE A 187 5.14 8.98 -1.93
CA ILE A 187 4.80 7.72 -2.60
C ILE A 187 5.75 6.64 -2.14
N MET A 188 5.23 5.71 -1.33
CA MET A 188 5.96 4.52 -0.91
C MET A 188 5.94 3.48 -2.02
N THR A 189 7.11 3.09 -2.48
CA THR A 189 7.34 2.00 -3.44
C THR A 189 8.02 0.82 -2.74
N SER A 190 8.24 -0.27 -3.46
CA SER A 190 9.13 -1.36 -3.03
C SER A 190 10.35 -1.41 -3.93
N PRO A 191 11.40 -2.16 -3.56
CA PRO A 191 12.53 -2.42 -4.46
C PRO A 191 12.12 -2.95 -5.84
N PHE A 192 10.95 -3.57 -5.94
CA PHE A 192 10.43 -4.13 -7.18
C PHE A 192 9.56 -3.18 -8.00
N THR A 193 9.14 -2.03 -7.46
CA THR A 193 8.24 -1.08 -8.14
C THR A 193 8.83 0.31 -8.32
N ASP A 194 9.91 0.66 -7.60
CA ASP A 194 10.43 2.03 -7.51
C ASP A 194 10.86 2.61 -8.85
N GLU A 195 11.79 1.95 -9.56
CA GLU A 195 12.35 2.46 -10.82
C GLU A 195 11.27 2.68 -11.88
N VAL A 196 10.38 1.70 -12.05
CA VAL A 196 9.27 1.77 -13.01
C VAL A 196 8.31 2.90 -12.63
N THR A 197 8.01 3.06 -11.35
CA THR A 197 7.11 4.13 -10.86
C THR A 197 7.71 5.51 -11.11
N ARG A 198 8.99 5.75 -10.75
CA ARG A 198 9.66 7.05 -10.98
C ARG A 198 9.66 7.41 -12.46
N LYS A 199 10.09 6.48 -13.31
CA LYS A 199 10.11 6.66 -14.76
C LYS A 199 8.73 6.95 -15.33
N PHE A 200 7.68 6.29 -14.80
CA PHE A 200 6.30 6.53 -15.22
C PHE A 200 5.87 7.97 -14.91
N PHE A 201 6.15 8.48 -13.71
CA PHE A 201 5.85 9.87 -13.35
C PHE A 201 6.64 10.88 -14.19
N GLU A 202 7.95 10.67 -14.36
CA GLU A 202 8.81 11.54 -15.18
C GLU A 202 8.30 11.63 -16.63
N THR A 203 7.97 10.48 -17.24
CA THR A 203 7.46 10.40 -18.61
C THR A 203 6.13 11.15 -18.79
N HIS A 204 5.30 11.17 -17.74
CA HIS A 204 4.01 11.87 -17.73
C HIS A 204 4.09 13.26 -17.11
N LYS A 205 5.30 13.83 -16.91
CA LYS A 205 5.52 15.15 -16.32
C LYS A 205 4.75 15.34 -15.02
N TYR A 206 4.81 14.32 -14.16
CA TYR A 206 4.15 14.27 -12.85
C TYR A 206 2.64 14.57 -12.90
N PHE A 207 2.00 14.32 -14.05
CA PHE A 207 0.56 14.54 -14.28
C PHE A 207 0.09 15.98 -14.02
N GLY A 208 1.00 16.96 -14.17
CA GLY A 208 0.72 18.38 -13.93
C GLY A 208 1.05 18.87 -12.51
N LEU A 209 1.49 17.98 -11.61
CA LEU A 209 2.14 18.37 -10.36
C LEU A 209 3.57 18.86 -10.66
N GLU A 210 4.03 19.91 -9.99
CA GLU A 210 5.45 20.21 -9.77
C GLU A 210 6.23 18.99 -9.25
N ALA A 211 7.41 18.74 -9.81
CA ALA A 211 8.22 17.57 -9.48
C ALA A 211 8.69 17.55 -8.01
N ASP A 212 8.93 18.71 -7.41
CA ASP A 212 9.40 18.86 -6.03
C ASP A 212 8.31 18.65 -4.97
N GLN A 213 7.03 18.57 -5.39
CA GLN A 213 5.91 18.23 -4.51
C GLN A 213 5.69 16.70 -4.39
N VAL A 214 6.45 15.89 -5.13
CA VAL A 214 6.35 14.43 -5.13
C VAL A 214 7.65 13.80 -4.60
N THR A 215 7.57 13.09 -3.47
CA THR A 215 8.70 12.36 -2.89
C THR A 215 8.47 10.86 -2.96
N PHE A 216 9.30 10.16 -3.73
CA PHE A 216 9.33 8.69 -3.75
C PHE A 216 10.31 8.16 -2.72
N PHE A 217 9.89 7.13 -1.97
CA PHE A 217 10.74 6.43 -1.02
C PHE A 217 10.39 4.94 -1.00
N GLN A 218 11.36 4.10 -0.65
CA GLN A 218 11.21 2.65 -0.70
C GLN A 218 10.95 2.10 0.68
N GLN A 219 10.01 1.16 0.76
CA GLN A 219 9.90 0.28 1.92
C GLN A 219 11.02 -0.77 1.95
N GLY A 220 11.19 -1.40 3.12
CA GLY A 220 12.18 -2.44 3.31
C GLY A 220 11.78 -3.78 2.70
N THR A 221 12.69 -4.74 2.84
CA THR A 221 12.42 -6.16 2.56
C THR A 221 12.90 -7.01 3.72
N ILE A 222 12.18 -8.10 3.99
CA ILE A 222 12.52 -9.07 5.03
C ILE A 222 12.84 -10.42 4.37
N PRO A 223 13.87 -11.14 4.85
CA PRO A 223 14.12 -12.52 4.46
C PRO A 223 12.89 -13.40 4.69
N CYS A 224 12.57 -14.22 3.68
CA CYS A 224 11.63 -15.31 3.83
C CYS A 224 12.28 -16.41 4.68
N VAL A 225 11.50 -17.02 5.58
CA VAL A 225 12.02 -18.01 6.52
C VAL A 225 11.24 -19.31 6.49
N SER A 226 11.88 -20.41 6.85
CA SER A 226 11.23 -21.68 7.16
C SER A 226 10.45 -21.59 8.48
N LYS A 227 9.71 -22.65 8.84
CA LYS A 227 8.90 -22.69 10.08
C LYS A 227 9.73 -22.57 11.36
N ASP A 228 10.99 -22.98 11.30
CA ASP A 228 11.99 -22.85 12.36
C ASP A 228 12.81 -21.56 12.28
N GLY A 229 12.46 -20.64 11.38
CA GLY A 229 13.06 -19.30 11.32
C GLY A 229 14.36 -19.18 10.53
N ARG A 230 14.79 -20.23 9.81
CA ARG A 230 15.99 -20.19 8.94
C ARG A 230 15.71 -19.53 7.60
N TYR A 231 16.68 -18.82 7.07
CA TYR A 231 16.56 -18.14 5.77
C TYR A 231 16.32 -19.14 4.65
N ILE A 232 15.35 -18.81 3.79
CA ILE A 232 15.13 -19.52 2.54
C ILE A 232 16.02 -18.89 1.47
N MET A 233 16.83 -19.70 0.80
CA MET A 233 17.68 -19.28 -0.30
C MET A 233 16.88 -19.36 -1.62
N GLU A 234 16.72 -18.22 -2.31
CA GLU A 234 16.10 -18.16 -3.65
C GLU A 234 17.02 -18.81 -4.69
N THR A 235 18.31 -18.52 -4.60
CA THR A 235 19.39 -19.12 -5.38
C THR A 235 20.53 -19.49 -4.43
N PRO A 236 21.53 -20.29 -4.86
CA PRO A 236 22.67 -20.64 -4.01
C PRO A 236 23.45 -19.43 -3.45
N PHE A 237 23.27 -18.25 -4.04
CA PHE A 237 23.96 -17.01 -3.67
C PHE A 237 23.02 -15.83 -3.36
N ARG A 238 21.73 -16.09 -3.12
CA ARG A 238 20.74 -15.03 -2.80
C ARG A 238 19.66 -15.51 -1.84
N VAL A 239 19.45 -14.75 -0.78
CA VAL A 239 18.35 -14.95 0.17
C VAL A 239 17.03 -14.53 -0.48
N ALA A 240 16.01 -15.38 -0.38
CA ALA A 240 14.67 -15.02 -0.80
C ALA A 240 14.12 -13.91 0.10
N LYS A 241 13.77 -12.76 -0.48
CA LYS A 241 13.26 -11.59 0.25
C LYS A 241 11.86 -11.22 -0.25
N ALA A 242 11.03 -10.68 0.65
CA ALA A 242 9.72 -10.13 0.31
C ALA A 242 9.59 -8.72 0.89
N PRO A 243 8.73 -7.84 0.32
CA PRO A 243 8.39 -6.58 0.96
C PRO A 243 7.87 -6.83 2.38
N ASP A 244 8.19 -5.92 3.30
CA ASP A 244 7.88 -6.00 4.73
C ASP A 244 6.41 -5.68 5.09
N GLY A 245 5.49 -5.83 4.14
CA GLY A 245 4.06 -5.50 4.28
C GLY A 245 3.78 -3.99 4.18
N ASN A 246 2.52 -3.59 4.05
CA ASN A 246 2.19 -2.16 3.90
C ASN A 246 2.44 -1.33 5.17
N GLY A 247 2.58 -1.97 6.33
CA GLY A 247 3.02 -1.35 7.59
C GLY A 247 4.52 -1.03 7.63
N GLY A 248 5.33 -1.56 6.70
CA GLY A 248 6.72 -1.15 6.53
C GLY A 248 6.90 0.36 6.27
N VAL A 249 5.81 1.07 5.92
CA VAL A 249 5.79 2.51 5.78
C VAL A 249 6.31 3.25 7.00
N TYR A 250 6.06 2.75 8.21
CA TYR A 250 6.47 3.45 9.43
C TYR A 250 8.00 3.43 9.60
N SER A 251 8.61 2.26 9.34
CA SER A 251 10.06 2.10 9.34
C SER A 251 10.70 2.92 8.20
N ALA A 252 10.10 2.87 7.01
CA ALA A 252 10.59 3.55 5.81
C ALA A 252 10.55 5.09 5.92
N LEU A 253 9.48 5.65 6.49
CA LEU A 253 9.39 7.08 6.78
C LEU A 253 10.49 7.54 7.73
N LYS A 254 10.76 6.74 8.77
CA LYS A 254 11.79 7.05 9.78
C LYS A 254 13.20 6.92 9.21
N SER A 255 13.52 5.81 8.54
CA SER A 255 14.86 5.59 7.97
C SER A 255 15.19 6.60 6.86
N SER A 256 14.19 7.05 6.11
CA SER A 256 14.31 8.05 5.05
C SER A 256 14.23 9.50 5.55
N ARG A 257 14.12 9.72 6.87
CA ARG A 257 13.98 11.04 7.52
C ARG A 257 12.81 11.89 6.98
N LEU A 258 11.73 11.22 6.55
CA LEU A 258 10.57 11.89 5.96
C LEU A 258 9.62 12.43 7.02
N LEU A 259 9.68 11.93 8.26
CA LEU A 259 8.95 12.53 9.38
C LEU A 259 9.51 13.92 9.71
N GLU A 260 10.83 14.08 9.64
CA GLU A 260 11.52 15.36 9.79
C GLU A 260 11.24 16.30 8.62
N ASP A 261 11.23 15.79 7.38
CA ASP A 261 10.83 16.57 6.19
C ASP A 261 9.40 17.10 6.32
N MET A 262 8.44 16.26 6.70
CA MET A 262 7.06 16.66 6.99
C MET A 262 7.01 17.77 8.06
N ALA A 263 7.77 17.62 9.15
CA ALA A 263 7.81 18.62 10.22
C ALA A 263 8.37 19.97 9.74
N MET A 264 9.46 19.95 8.95
CA MET A 264 10.07 21.15 8.36
C MET A 264 9.11 21.88 7.41
N ARG A 265 8.27 21.13 6.69
CA ARG A 265 7.22 21.68 5.80
C ARG A 265 5.99 22.20 6.54
N GLY A 266 5.92 22.05 7.86
CA GLY A 266 4.76 22.47 8.66
C GLY A 266 3.57 21.51 8.61
N ILE A 267 3.75 20.31 8.06
CA ILE A 267 2.70 19.28 7.98
C ILE A 267 2.27 18.88 9.39
N LYS A 268 0.95 18.76 9.57
CA LYS A 268 0.31 18.31 10.81
C LYS A 268 -0.48 17.03 10.63
N TYR A 269 -1.02 16.83 9.43
CA TYR A 269 -1.95 15.75 9.12
C TYR A 269 -1.45 14.99 7.88
N VAL A 270 -1.57 13.67 7.90
CA VAL A 270 -1.13 12.80 6.80
C VAL A 270 -2.29 11.89 6.39
N ASP A 271 -2.77 12.09 5.17
CA ASP A 271 -3.81 11.26 4.53
C ASP A 271 -3.15 10.06 3.84
N CYS A 272 -3.37 8.86 4.39
CA CYS A 272 -2.73 7.62 3.98
C CYS A 272 -3.71 6.70 3.25
N TYR A 273 -3.35 6.24 2.06
CA TYR A 273 -4.20 5.33 1.29
C TYR A 273 -3.45 4.32 0.43
N GLY A 274 -4.15 3.23 0.07
CA GLY A 274 -3.66 2.23 -0.89
C GLY A 274 -3.92 2.62 -2.34
N VAL A 275 -2.95 2.36 -3.23
CA VAL A 275 -3.01 2.75 -4.65
C VAL A 275 -4.15 2.10 -5.45
N ASP A 276 -4.73 1.00 -4.95
CA ASP A 276 -5.64 0.14 -5.70
C ASP A 276 -7.08 0.63 -5.78
N ASN A 277 -7.45 1.68 -5.06
CA ASN A 277 -8.81 2.19 -5.03
C ASN A 277 -9.05 3.27 -6.10
N ALA A 278 -9.80 2.93 -7.16
CA ALA A 278 -10.11 3.86 -8.24
C ALA A 278 -11.01 5.04 -7.81
N LEU A 279 -11.78 4.88 -6.74
CA LEU A 279 -12.70 5.90 -6.21
C LEU A 279 -12.11 6.71 -5.03
N VAL A 280 -10.84 6.52 -4.70
CA VAL A 280 -10.23 7.20 -3.55
C VAL A 280 -10.37 8.73 -3.64
N ARG A 281 -10.93 9.34 -2.60
CA ARG A 281 -10.98 10.79 -2.40
C ARG A 281 -9.70 11.26 -1.73
N VAL A 282 -8.64 11.40 -2.54
CA VAL A 282 -7.31 11.83 -2.06
C VAL A 282 -7.38 13.25 -1.50
N ALA A 283 -6.88 13.45 -0.28
CA ALA A 283 -6.94 14.72 0.43
C ALA A 283 -8.36 15.25 0.65
N ASP A 284 -9.33 14.37 0.94
CA ASP A 284 -10.73 14.73 1.20
C ASP A 284 -10.88 15.81 2.30
N PRO A 285 -11.28 17.05 1.94
CA PRO A 285 -11.44 18.13 2.90
C PRO A 285 -12.48 17.81 3.98
N THR A 286 -13.53 17.05 3.69
CA THR A 286 -14.55 16.68 4.69
C THR A 286 -13.94 15.77 5.75
N PHE A 287 -13.15 14.78 5.34
CA PHE A 287 -12.50 13.86 6.27
C PHE A 287 -11.39 14.53 7.09
N VAL A 288 -10.59 15.40 6.45
CA VAL A 288 -9.59 16.23 7.14
C VAL A 288 -10.27 17.12 8.19
N GLY A 289 -11.35 17.81 7.83
CA GLY A 289 -12.09 18.65 8.76
C GLY A 289 -12.72 17.88 9.92
N TYR A 290 -13.28 16.70 9.66
CA TYR A 290 -13.78 15.79 10.70
C TYR A 290 -12.67 15.36 11.66
N PHE A 291 -11.51 14.98 11.12
CA PHE A 291 -10.34 14.57 11.89
C PHE A 291 -9.87 15.68 12.83
N ILE A 292 -9.78 16.91 12.32
CA ILE A 292 -9.41 18.10 13.09
C ILE A 292 -10.46 18.40 14.17
N ASP A 293 -11.74 18.41 13.83
CA ASP A 293 -12.85 18.68 14.75
C ASP A 293 -12.91 17.67 15.90
N LYS A 294 -12.60 16.40 15.63
CA LYS A 294 -12.52 15.37 16.66
C LYS A 294 -11.27 15.44 17.52
N GLY A 295 -10.20 16.08 17.06
CA GLY A 295 -8.94 16.19 17.81
C GLY A 295 -8.31 14.83 18.14
N VAL A 296 -8.44 13.85 17.23
CA VAL A 296 -7.92 12.49 17.43
C VAL A 296 -6.53 12.30 16.82
N ALA A 297 -5.78 11.31 17.31
CA ALA A 297 -4.45 10.99 16.79
C ALA A 297 -4.49 10.19 15.47
N ALA A 298 -5.51 9.34 15.33
CA ALA A 298 -5.76 8.56 14.13
C ALA A 298 -7.25 8.58 13.75
N ALA A 299 -7.55 8.42 12.47
CA ALA A 299 -8.89 8.14 12.01
C ALA A 299 -8.86 7.20 10.80
N ALA A 300 -9.97 6.51 10.56
CA ALA A 300 -10.14 5.66 9.39
C ALA A 300 -11.49 5.90 8.74
N LYS A 301 -11.50 5.99 7.40
CA LYS A 301 -12.73 5.81 6.65
C LYS A 301 -13.09 4.33 6.65
N VAL A 302 -14.37 4.04 6.87
CA VAL A 302 -14.91 2.68 6.88
C VAL A 302 -16.10 2.59 5.96
N VAL A 303 -16.28 1.42 5.34
CA VAL A 303 -17.53 1.09 4.65
C VAL A 303 -18.24 -0.01 5.41
N ARG A 304 -19.57 -0.05 5.31
CA ARG A 304 -20.32 -1.22 5.79
C ARG A 304 -19.90 -2.46 5.00
N LYS A 305 -19.66 -3.54 5.74
CA LYS A 305 -19.43 -4.87 5.19
C LYS A 305 -20.67 -5.30 4.42
N ALA A 306 -20.50 -5.63 3.15
CA ALA A 306 -21.60 -5.87 2.23
C ALA A 306 -22.32 -7.20 2.52
N TYR A 307 -21.56 -8.21 2.92
CA TYR A 307 -22.05 -9.55 3.26
C TYR A 307 -21.06 -10.27 4.20
N PRO A 308 -21.48 -11.28 4.97
CA PRO A 308 -20.64 -11.93 5.98
C PRO A 308 -19.28 -12.45 5.47
N GLN A 309 -19.24 -12.98 4.25
CA GLN A 309 -18.06 -13.59 3.63
C GLN A 309 -17.18 -12.59 2.85
N GLU A 310 -17.42 -11.28 2.95
CA GLU A 310 -16.57 -10.30 2.29
C GLU A 310 -15.14 -10.36 2.88
N ASN A 311 -14.12 -10.48 2.01
CA ASN A 311 -12.71 -10.60 2.37
C ASN A 311 -12.10 -9.23 2.70
N VAL A 312 -12.57 -8.64 3.79
CA VAL A 312 -12.12 -7.35 4.32
C VAL A 312 -11.87 -7.47 5.81
N GLY A 313 -10.78 -6.87 6.28
CA GLY A 313 -10.56 -6.69 7.71
C GLY A 313 -11.64 -5.79 8.32
N VAL A 314 -12.02 -6.04 9.57
CA VAL A 314 -13.05 -5.28 10.28
C VAL A 314 -12.48 -4.62 11.53
N PHE A 315 -12.91 -3.38 11.79
CA PHE A 315 -12.59 -2.69 13.04
C PHE A 315 -13.33 -3.33 14.21
N VAL A 316 -12.59 -3.61 15.27
CA VAL A 316 -13.07 -4.17 16.54
C VAL A 316 -12.38 -3.48 17.71
N ARG A 317 -12.94 -3.62 18.91
CA ARG A 317 -12.22 -3.35 20.16
C ARG A 317 -11.61 -4.63 20.69
N ARG A 318 -10.35 -4.58 21.12
CA ARG A 318 -9.72 -5.70 21.85
C ARG A 318 -9.86 -5.49 23.34
N GLY A 319 -10.65 -6.34 23.98
CA GLY A 319 -11.04 -6.22 25.37
C GLY A 319 -12.07 -5.10 25.61
N LYS A 320 -12.77 -5.18 26.74
CA LYS A 320 -13.81 -4.23 27.12
C LYS A 320 -13.22 -2.84 27.32
N GLY A 321 -13.58 -1.90 26.44
CA GLY A 321 -13.06 -0.54 26.46
C GLY A 321 -11.59 -0.41 26.02
N GLY A 322 -11.02 -1.46 25.42
CA GLY A 322 -9.66 -1.41 24.89
C GLY A 322 -9.56 -0.69 23.54
N PRO A 323 -8.35 -0.64 22.96
CA PRO A 323 -8.08 0.12 21.75
C PRO A 323 -8.83 -0.46 20.54
N LEU A 324 -9.03 0.39 19.53
CA LEU A 324 -9.47 -0.06 18.22
C LEU A 324 -8.33 -0.81 17.53
N THR A 325 -8.68 -1.93 16.91
CA THR A 325 -7.78 -2.75 16.11
C THR A 325 -8.54 -3.23 14.87
N VAL A 326 -7.81 -3.72 13.88
CA VAL A 326 -8.41 -4.43 12.75
C VAL A 326 -8.15 -5.92 12.93
N VAL A 327 -9.21 -6.71 12.76
CA VAL A 327 -9.12 -8.17 12.66
C VAL A 327 -9.27 -8.52 11.19
N GLU A 328 -8.28 -9.21 10.64
CA GLU A 328 -8.33 -9.66 9.25
C GLU A 328 -9.43 -10.71 9.05
N TYR A 329 -9.92 -10.83 7.82
CA TYR A 329 -11.02 -11.75 7.51
C TYR A 329 -10.66 -13.22 7.79
N SER A 330 -9.37 -13.57 7.73
CA SER A 330 -8.86 -14.90 8.07
C SER A 330 -8.84 -15.20 9.58
N GLU A 331 -8.95 -14.17 10.42
CA GLU A 331 -8.96 -14.28 11.88
C GLU A 331 -10.38 -14.23 12.46
N LEU A 332 -11.38 -13.86 11.65
CA LEU A 332 -12.77 -13.79 12.08
C LEU A 332 -13.49 -15.11 11.81
N ASP A 333 -13.94 -15.78 12.87
CA ASP A 333 -14.70 -17.02 12.72
C ASP A 333 -16.06 -16.81 12.01
N SER A 334 -16.61 -17.88 11.43
CA SER A 334 -17.84 -17.82 10.64
C SER A 334 -19.06 -17.37 11.43
N SER A 335 -19.09 -17.65 12.73
CA SER A 335 -20.19 -17.28 13.63
C SER A 335 -20.19 -15.79 13.91
N MET A 336 -19.01 -15.20 14.13
CA MET A 336 -18.82 -13.76 14.32
C MET A 336 -19.04 -13.01 13.01
N ALA A 337 -18.52 -13.52 11.89
CA ALA A 337 -18.67 -12.92 10.57
C ALA A 337 -20.14 -12.79 10.15
N SER A 338 -21.00 -13.74 10.58
CA SER A 338 -22.43 -13.77 10.29
C SER A 338 -23.31 -13.23 11.41
N ALA A 339 -22.73 -12.75 12.51
CA ALA A 339 -23.49 -12.27 13.66
C ALA A 339 -24.30 -11.03 13.30
N ILE A 340 -25.57 -11.00 13.71
CA ILE A 340 -26.51 -9.89 13.45
C ILE A 340 -26.76 -9.08 14.72
N ASN A 341 -26.74 -7.76 14.59
CA ASN A 341 -27.25 -6.84 15.59
C ASN A 341 -28.78 -6.90 15.57
N GLN A 342 -29.38 -7.39 16.65
CA GLN A 342 -30.83 -7.59 16.75
C GLN A 342 -31.64 -6.28 16.74
N GLN A 343 -31.02 -5.13 17.05
CA GLN A 343 -31.69 -3.82 17.04
C GLN A 343 -31.70 -3.22 15.64
N THR A 344 -30.59 -3.32 14.91
CA THR A 344 -30.44 -2.67 13.59
C THR A 344 -30.72 -3.63 12.42
N GLY A 345 -30.76 -4.94 12.66
CA GLY A 345 -30.87 -5.97 11.62
C GLY A 345 -29.63 -6.10 10.74
N ARG A 346 -28.54 -5.38 11.06
CA ARG A 346 -27.30 -5.32 10.30
C ARG A 346 -26.25 -6.28 10.88
N LEU A 347 -25.17 -6.53 10.13
CA LEU A 347 -24.02 -7.28 10.65
C LEU A 347 -23.45 -6.60 11.90
N ARG A 348 -23.13 -7.39 12.92
CA ARG A 348 -22.57 -6.93 14.19
C ARG A 348 -21.13 -6.45 14.02
N PHE A 349 -20.36 -7.12 13.17
CA PHE A 349 -18.99 -6.76 12.80
C PHE A 349 -19.00 -6.21 11.37
N CYS A 350 -19.33 -4.92 11.22
CA CYS A 350 -19.66 -4.32 9.93
C CYS A 350 -18.71 -3.23 9.45
N TRP A 351 -17.81 -2.71 10.29
CA TRP A 351 -16.95 -1.58 9.91
C TRP A 351 -15.70 -2.05 9.20
N SER A 352 -15.76 -2.12 7.87
CA SER A 352 -14.68 -2.65 7.04
C SER A 352 -13.54 -1.65 6.93
N ASN A 353 -12.31 -2.11 7.14
CA ASN A 353 -11.11 -1.34 6.86
C ASN A 353 -10.87 -1.30 5.34
N VAL A 354 -10.92 -0.10 4.77
CA VAL A 354 -10.70 0.14 3.34
C VAL A 354 -9.34 0.80 3.04
N CYS A 355 -8.43 0.79 4.01
CA CYS A 355 -7.09 1.36 3.89
C CYS A 355 -7.12 2.86 3.51
N LEU A 356 -7.97 3.62 4.18
CA LEU A 356 -8.09 5.08 4.06
C LEU A 356 -7.96 5.66 5.47
N HIS A 357 -6.77 6.11 5.84
CA HIS A 357 -6.42 6.49 7.20
C HIS A 357 -5.91 7.92 7.26
N MET A 358 -6.18 8.61 8.36
CA MET A 358 -5.61 9.93 8.66
C MET A 358 -4.84 9.82 9.96
N PHE A 359 -3.62 10.37 9.98
CA PHE A 359 -2.79 10.40 11.17
C PHE A 359 -2.29 11.81 11.46
N THR A 360 -2.09 12.13 12.74
CA THR A 360 -1.25 13.28 13.08
C THR A 360 0.22 12.92 12.85
N LEU A 361 1.04 13.91 12.49
CA LEU A 361 2.48 13.69 12.33
C LEU A 361 3.13 13.20 13.63
N ASP A 362 2.72 13.76 14.78
CA ASP A 362 3.22 13.35 16.09
C ASP A 362 2.95 11.87 16.38
N PHE A 363 1.73 11.40 16.05
CA PHE A 363 1.37 10.00 16.21
C PHE A 363 2.15 9.09 15.26
N LEU A 364 2.35 9.48 13.99
CA LEU A 364 3.19 8.72 13.05
C LEU A 364 4.61 8.51 13.58
N ASN A 365 5.20 9.55 14.20
CA ASN A 365 6.51 9.42 14.81
C ASN A 365 6.51 8.49 16.03
N GLN A 366 5.48 8.58 16.88
CA GLN A 366 5.34 7.68 18.03
C GLN A 366 5.19 6.22 17.60
N VAL A 367 4.32 5.94 16.64
CA VAL A 367 3.99 4.56 16.23
C VAL A 367 5.14 3.89 15.50
N ALA A 368 5.92 4.63 14.71
CA ALA A 368 7.14 4.10 14.09
C ALA A 368 8.16 3.59 15.13
N ASN A 369 8.24 4.25 16.30
CA ASN A 369 9.09 3.80 17.40
C ASN A 369 8.49 2.59 18.14
N GLY A 370 7.17 2.61 18.41
CA GLY A 370 6.48 1.52 19.11
C GLY A 370 6.53 0.20 18.34
N LEU A 371 6.20 0.25 17.05
CA LEU A 371 6.22 -0.92 16.17
C LEU A 371 7.62 -1.51 16.01
N GLU A 372 8.64 -0.67 15.83
CA GLU A 372 10.03 -1.14 15.74
C GLU A 372 10.49 -1.78 17.07
N LYS A 373 10.08 -1.23 18.21
CA LYS A 373 10.38 -1.81 19.53
C LYS A 373 9.75 -3.18 19.72
N ASP A 374 8.50 -3.36 19.29
CA ASP A 374 7.78 -4.62 19.48
C ASP A 374 8.23 -5.68 18.46
N SER A 375 8.59 -5.28 17.23
CA SER A 375 9.12 -6.16 16.18
C SER A 375 8.23 -7.37 15.89
N ILE A 376 6.91 -7.24 16.07
CA ILE A 376 5.93 -8.28 15.75
C ILE A 376 5.43 -8.07 14.33
N TYR A 377 5.59 -9.10 13.50
CA TYR A 377 5.12 -9.16 12.12
C TYR A 377 4.14 -10.33 11.97
N HIS A 378 3.16 -10.15 11.09
CA HIS A 378 2.21 -11.19 10.72
C HIS A 378 2.91 -12.24 9.86
N LEU A 379 2.64 -13.51 10.16
CA LEU A 379 3.28 -14.65 9.51
C LEU A 379 2.33 -15.24 8.47
N ALA A 380 2.68 -15.09 7.19
CA ALA A 380 1.91 -15.62 6.08
C ALA A 380 2.62 -16.82 5.44
N GLU A 381 2.03 -18.01 5.55
CA GLU A 381 2.55 -19.21 4.89
C GLU A 381 2.34 -19.11 3.36
N LYS A 382 3.41 -19.27 2.59
CA LYS A 382 3.42 -19.16 1.13
C LYS A 382 4.33 -20.21 0.51
N LYS A 383 4.09 -20.52 -0.77
CA LYS A 383 5.08 -21.18 -1.62
C LYS A 383 6.10 -20.12 -2.08
N ILE A 384 7.35 -20.31 -1.72
CA ILE A 384 8.44 -19.35 -1.92
C ILE A 384 9.44 -19.98 -2.90
N PRO A 385 9.81 -19.28 -3.99
CA PRO A 385 10.88 -19.73 -4.87
C PRO A 385 12.17 -20.01 -4.09
N SER A 386 12.80 -21.15 -4.36
CA SER A 386 14.00 -21.57 -3.66
C SER A 386 14.95 -22.35 -4.57
N ILE A 387 16.14 -22.66 -4.06
CA ILE A 387 17.09 -23.59 -4.69
C ILE A 387 16.50 -24.99 -4.99
N HIS A 388 15.38 -25.35 -4.36
CA HIS A 388 14.66 -26.61 -4.59
C HIS A 388 13.39 -26.43 -5.46
N GLY A 389 13.30 -25.31 -6.19
CA GLY A 389 12.13 -24.93 -6.98
C GLY A 389 11.15 -24.10 -6.16
N GLN A 390 10.28 -24.74 -5.38
CA GLN A 390 9.36 -24.05 -4.46
C GLN A 390 9.35 -24.73 -3.10
N THR A 391 9.55 -23.93 -2.05
CA THR A 391 9.50 -24.38 -0.65
C THR A 391 8.35 -23.71 0.07
N LEU A 392 7.67 -24.44 0.96
CA LEU A 392 6.68 -23.85 1.85
C LEU A 392 7.42 -23.09 2.95
N GLY A 393 7.17 -21.79 3.07
CA GLY A 393 7.83 -20.91 4.04
C GLY A 393 6.92 -19.80 4.52
N LEU A 394 7.46 -18.96 5.39
CA LEU A 394 6.80 -17.83 6.01
C LEU A 394 7.32 -16.52 5.40
N LYS A 395 6.38 -15.67 5.00
CA LYS A 395 6.62 -14.24 4.78
C LYS A 395 6.20 -13.48 6.02
N LEU A 396 7.02 -12.51 6.43
CA LEU A 396 6.77 -11.65 7.57
C LEU A 396 6.32 -10.29 7.04
N GLU A 397 5.10 -9.89 7.39
CA GLU A 397 4.50 -8.63 6.91
C GLU A 397 3.97 -7.82 8.10
N GLN A 398 4.25 -6.52 8.12
CA GLN A 398 3.57 -5.59 9.01
C GLN A 398 2.39 -4.97 8.26
N PHE A 399 1.29 -4.72 8.98
CA PHE A 399 0.13 -4.05 8.38
C PHE A 399 0.03 -2.59 8.83
N ILE A 400 -0.42 -1.73 7.91
CA ILE A 400 -0.62 -0.30 8.17
C ILE A 400 -1.55 -0.08 9.37
N PHE A 401 -2.54 -0.95 9.56
CA PHE A 401 -3.50 -0.84 10.65
C PHE A 401 -2.98 -1.39 11.99
N ASP A 402 -1.78 -1.98 12.05
CA ASP A 402 -1.13 -2.33 13.32
C ASP A 402 -0.78 -1.08 14.16
N ALA A 403 -0.92 0.11 13.58
CA ALA A 403 -0.80 1.36 14.29
C ALA A 403 -1.95 1.66 15.25
N PHE A 404 -3.18 1.24 14.97
CA PHE A 404 -4.35 1.63 15.79
C PHE A 404 -4.25 1.22 17.28
N PRO A 405 -3.68 0.06 17.66
CA PRO A 405 -3.38 -0.25 19.06
C PRO A 405 -2.56 0.81 19.81
N TYR A 406 -1.70 1.55 19.12
CA TYR A 406 -0.83 2.57 19.72
C TYR A 406 -1.49 3.95 19.76
N ALA A 407 -2.62 4.14 19.07
CA ALA A 407 -3.28 5.43 18.98
C ALA A 407 -3.96 5.79 20.31
N PRO A 408 -3.65 6.93 20.94
CA PRO A 408 -4.33 7.36 22.17
C PRO A 408 -5.82 7.65 21.93
N SER A 409 -6.18 7.99 20.69
CA SER A 409 -7.57 8.19 20.27
C SER A 409 -7.71 7.87 18.78
N THR A 410 -8.79 7.19 18.42
CA THR A 410 -9.12 6.83 17.03
C THR A 410 -10.58 7.14 16.76
N ALA A 411 -10.87 7.77 15.61
CA ALA A 411 -12.23 7.97 15.12
C ALA A 411 -12.50 7.15 13.85
N LEU A 412 -13.72 6.62 13.71
CA LEU A 412 -14.17 5.97 12.48
C LEU A 412 -15.17 6.87 11.74
N PHE A 413 -15.00 6.97 10.43
CA PHE A 413 -15.80 7.83 9.55
C PHE A 413 -16.42 6.99 8.43
N GLU A 414 -17.71 6.74 8.51
CA GLU A 414 -18.39 5.95 7.48
C GLU A 414 -18.40 6.66 6.11
N VAL A 415 -18.16 5.93 5.03
CA VAL A 415 -18.33 6.44 3.67
C VAL A 415 -19.17 5.47 2.84
N LEU A 416 -19.81 6.01 1.80
CA LEU A 416 -20.56 5.20 0.84
C LEU A 416 -19.59 4.49 -0.09
N ARG A 417 -19.75 3.16 -0.21
CA ARG A 417 -18.87 2.32 -1.03
C ARG A 417 -18.86 2.78 -2.49
N GLU A 418 -20.03 3.02 -3.03
CA GLU A 418 -20.26 3.47 -4.41
C GLU A 418 -19.74 4.88 -4.71
N GLU A 419 -19.23 5.60 -3.70
CA GLU A 419 -18.60 6.92 -3.87
C GLU A 419 -17.10 6.91 -3.59
N GLU A 420 -16.61 6.01 -2.74
CA GLU A 420 -15.24 6.10 -2.21
C GLU A 420 -14.45 4.79 -2.24
N PHE A 421 -15.04 3.65 -2.64
CA PHE A 421 -14.36 2.36 -2.58
C PHE A 421 -14.62 1.46 -3.80
N ALA A 422 -13.65 1.48 -4.72
CA ALA A 422 -13.59 0.65 -5.93
C ALA A 422 -12.19 0.02 -6.07
N PRO A 423 -11.86 -1.00 -5.26
CA PRO A 423 -10.54 -1.63 -5.28
C PRO A 423 -10.29 -2.45 -6.55
N VAL A 424 -9.03 -2.45 -7.00
CA VAL A 424 -8.53 -3.23 -8.15
C VAL A 424 -7.50 -4.24 -7.63
N LYS A 425 -7.96 -5.45 -7.35
CA LYS A 425 -7.14 -6.52 -6.73
C LYS A 425 -6.96 -7.74 -7.62
N ASN A 426 -7.94 -8.08 -8.44
CA ASN A 426 -7.96 -9.31 -9.22
C ASN A 426 -8.12 -9.02 -10.72
N ALA A 427 -7.57 -9.88 -11.58
CA ALA A 427 -7.77 -9.77 -13.02
C ALA A 427 -9.25 -9.92 -13.42
N ASN A 428 -9.62 -9.36 -14.58
CA ASN A 428 -10.93 -9.57 -15.20
C ASN A 428 -11.20 -11.08 -15.36
N GLY A 429 -12.45 -11.49 -15.13
CA GLY A 429 -12.84 -12.91 -15.00
C GLY A 429 -12.95 -13.40 -13.55
N SER A 430 -12.43 -12.64 -12.58
CA SER A 430 -12.72 -12.87 -11.16
C SER A 430 -14.09 -12.31 -10.76
N ASN A 431 -14.66 -12.80 -9.66
CA ASN A 431 -16.01 -12.42 -9.22
C ASN A 431 -16.10 -11.05 -8.53
N PHE A 432 -14.97 -10.46 -8.11
CA PHE A 432 -14.93 -9.22 -7.31
C PHE A 432 -13.60 -8.48 -7.48
N ASP A 433 -13.61 -7.18 -7.16
CA ASP A 433 -12.46 -6.26 -7.14
C ASP A 433 -11.60 -6.32 -8.42
N THR A 434 -12.26 -6.28 -9.57
CA THR A 434 -11.65 -6.31 -10.90
C THR A 434 -11.57 -4.93 -11.55
N PRO A 435 -10.67 -4.71 -12.54
CA PRO A 435 -10.68 -3.51 -13.37
C PRO A 435 -12.07 -3.15 -13.90
N ASP A 436 -12.82 -4.11 -14.44
CA ASP A 436 -14.18 -3.87 -14.97
C ASP A 436 -15.14 -3.40 -13.88
N SER A 437 -15.09 -4.02 -12.69
CA SER A 437 -15.96 -3.63 -11.57
C SER A 437 -15.63 -2.21 -11.08
N ALA A 438 -14.34 -1.87 -11.00
CA ALA A 438 -13.90 -0.55 -10.58
C ALA A 438 -14.27 0.53 -11.62
N LYS A 439 -14.03 0.26 -12.91
CA LYS A 439 -14.45 1.12 -14.02
C LYS A 439 -15.94 1.42 -13.95
N LEU A 440 -16.77 0.41 -13.77
CA LEU A 440 -18.23 0.60 -13.70
C LEU A 440 -18.65 1.44 -12.49
N LEU A 441 -18.02 1.26 -11.33
CA LEU A 441 -18.28 2.09 -10.15
C LEU A 441 -17.94 3.56 -10.40
N VAL A 442 -16.78 3.86 -11.01
CA VAL A 442 -16.39 5.22 -11.40
C VAL A 442 -17.40 5.83 -12.38
N LEU A 443 -17.72 5.12 -13.47
CA LEU A 443 -18.64 5.61 -14.49
C LEU A 443 -20.05 5.85 -13.94
N ARG A 444 -20.53 5.01 -13.01
CA ARG A 444 -21.84 5.20 -12.36
C ARG A 444 -21.85 6.40 -11.43
N LEU A 445 -20.79 6.61 -10.64
CA LEU A 445 -20.65 7.79 -9.79
C LEU A 445 -20.73 9.07 -10.63
N HIS A 446 -19.89 9.16 -11.66
CA HIS A 446 -19.81 10.32 -12.53
C HIS A 446 -21.11 10.54 -13.33
N SER A 447 -21.79 9.48 -13.75
CA SER A 447 -23.12 9.58 -14.37
C SER A 447 -24.15 10.22 -13.43
N ARG A 448 -24.13 9.87 -12.14
CA ARG A 448 -24.99 10.53 -11.12
C ARG A 448 -24.67 12.01 -11.00
N TRP A 449 -23.38 12.39 -11.02
CA TRP A 449 -22.98 13.79 -10.97
C TRP A 449 -23.47 14.59 -12.17
N VAL A 450 -23.35 14.06 -13.39
CA VAL A 450 -23.82 14.72 -14.61
C VAL A 450 -25.34 14.95 -14.56
N VAL A 451 -26.10 13.94 -14.15
CA VAL A 451 -27.57 14.07 -14.01
C VAL A 451 -27.94 15.08 -12.91
N ALA A 452 -27.26 15.05 -11.77
CA ALA A 452 -27.47 16.01 -10.68
C ALA A 452 -27.16 17.45 -11.12
N ALA A 453 -26.20 17.64 -12.03
CA ALA A 453 -25.85 18.93 -12.62
C ALA A 453 -26.80 19.39 -13.76
N GLY A 454 -27.87 18.64 -14.04
CA GLY A 454 -28.85 18.96 -15.07
C GLY A 454 -28.49 18.52 -16.49
N GLY A 455 -27.55 17.59 -16.64
CA GLY A 455 -27.22 16.94 -17.91
C GLY A 455 -28.07 15.71 -18.20
N PHE A 456 -28.14 15.33 -19.47
CA PHE A 456 -28.87 14.15 -19.95
C PHE A 456 -27.89 13.09 -20.48
N LEU A 457 -28.18 11.82 -20.23
CA LEU A 457 -27.37 10.70 -20.70
C LEU A 457 -28.14 9.90 -21.75
N THR A 458 -27.48 9.63 -22.87
CA THR A 458 -27.92 8.66 -23.88
C THR A 458 -26.89 7.55 -23.99
N HIS A 459 -27.30 6.36 -24.38
CA HIS A 459 -26.42 5.20 -24.41
C HIS A 459 -26.90 4.20 -25.46
N SER A 460 -25.94 3.56 -26.14
CA SER A 460 -26.22 2.48 -27.11
C SER A 460 -26.17 1.08 -26.48
N VAL A 461 -25.73 1.00 -25.22
CA VAL A 461 -25.67 -0.23 -24.41
C VAL A 461 -26.31 0.05 -23.04
N PRO A 462 -26.75 -0.96 -22.28
CA PRO A 462 -27.39 -0.72 -20.98
C PRO A 462 -26.51 0.08 -20.01
N LEU A 463 -27.11 1.02 -19.26
CA LEU A 463 -26.40 1.87 -18.27
C LEU A 463 -25.65 1.08 -17.18
N TYR A 464 -26.05 -0.16 -16.89
CA TYR A 464 -25.31 -0.98 -15.95
C TYR A 464 -23.93 -1.41 -16.50
N ALA A 465 -23.69 -1.25 -17.80
CA ALA A 465 -22.46 -1.63 -18.52
C ALA A 465 -21.72 -0.44 -19.15
N THR A 466 -22.18 0.80 -18.94
CA THR A 466 -21.56 2.01 -19.48
C THR A 466 -21.80 3.21 -18.58
N GLY A 467 -21.24 4.36 -18.92
CA GLY A 467 -21.52 5.62 -18.26
C GLY A 467 -20.57 6.70 -18.76
N VAL A 468 -20.55 7.81 -18.05
CA VAL A 468 -19.68 8.93 -18.35
C VAL A 468 -18.53 8.97 -17.36
N GLU A 469 -17.35 9.32 -17.83
CA GLU A 469 -16.23 9.69 -16.98
C GLU A 469 -16.16 11.21 -16.86
N VAL A 470 -16.06 11.75 -15.65
CA VAL A 470 -15.74 13.15 -15.41
C VAL A 470 -14.28 13.22 -14.98
N SER A 471 -13.46 14.01 -15.66
CA SER A 471 -12.07 14.23 -15.24
C SER A 471 -12.05 14.88 -13.85
N PRO A 472 -11.19 14.42 -12.93
CA PRO A 472 -11.02 15.06 -11.63
C PRO A 472 -10.64 16.54 -11.71
N LEU A 473 -10.01 16.99 -12.81
CA LEU A 473 -9.72 18.41 -13.04
C LEU A 473 -10.98 19.28 -13.19
N CYS A 474 -12.08 18.70 -13.68
CA CYS A 474 -13.37 19.37 -13.80
C CYS A 474 -14.14 19.40 -12.47
N SER A 475 -14.09 18.30 -11.73
CA SER A 475 -14.88 18.14 -10.50
C SER A 475 -14.29 17.06 -9.59
N TYR A 476 -14.19 17.37 -8.30
CA TYR A 476 -13.68 16.46 -7.27
C TYR A 476 -14.78 15.55 -6.70
N LEU A 477 -15.97 16.11 -6.42
CA LEU A 477 -17.12 15.45 -5.78
C LEU A 477 -18.45 15.68 -6.53
N GLY A 478 -18.40 16.14 -7.77
CA GLY A 478 -19.58 16.51 -8.56
C GLY A 478 -19.92 18.01 -8.52
N GLU A 479 -19.15 18.82 -7.79
CA GLU A 479 -19.26 20.29 -7.82
C GLU A 479 -18.81 20.88 -9.17
N ASN A 480 -19.21 22.13 -9.45
CA ASN A 480 -18.82 22.89 -10.64
C ASN A 480 -19.22 22.28 -12.00
N LEU A 481 -20.07 21.25 -12.02
CA LEU A 481 -20.49 20.59 -13.26
C LEU A 481 -21.67 21.28 -13.97
N GLU A 482 -22.43 22.15 -13.30
CA GLU A 482 -23.62 22.77 -13.89
C GLU A 482 -23.29 23.55 -15.16
N ALA A 483 -22.20 24.32 -15.16
CA ALA A 483 -21.76 25.10 -16.32
C ALA A 483 -21.38 24.22 -17.51
N ILE A 484 -20.97 22.97 -17.26
CA ILE A 484 -20.56 22.01 -18.28
C ILE A 484 -21.73 21.15 -18.74
N CYS A 485 -22.66 20.80 -17.85
CA CYS A 485 -23.64 19.74 -18.08
C CYS A 485 -25.07 20.24 -18.32
N ARG A 486 -25.46 21.38 -17.74
CA ARG A 486 -26.86 21.83 -17.72
C ARG A 486 -27.43 21.95 -19.13
N GLY A 487 -28.52 21.21 -19.40
CA GLY A 487 -29.22 21.23 -20.68
C GLY A 487 -28.50 20.52 -21.83
N ARG A 488 -27.35 19.87 -21.57
CA ARG A 488 -26.57 19.14 -22.58
C ARG A 488 -26.82 17.64 -22.50
N THR A 489 -26.70 16.97 -23.64
CA THR A 489 -26.82 15.51 -23.76
C THR A 489 -25.46 14.89 -24.05
N PHE A 490 -25.10 13.87 -23.28
CA PHE A 490 -23.85 13.11 -23.43
C PHE A 490 -24.14 11.68 -23.88
N HIS A 491 -23.41 11.19 -24.88
CA HIS A 491 -23.55 9.82 -25.39
C HIS A 491 -22.48 8.91 -24.77
N ALA A 492 -22.89 7.98 -23.92
CA ALA A 492 -21.99 7.07 -23.22
C ALA A 492 -21.56 5.87 -24.09
N PRO A 493 -20.31 5.38 -23.97
CA PRO A 493 -19.27 5.87 -23.05
C PRO A 493 -18.52 7.10 -23.59
N CYS A 494 -18.29 8.10 -22.73
CA CYS A 494 -17.49 9.28 -23.06
C CYS A 494 -16.77 9.85 -21.84
N GLU A 495 -15.73 10.65 -22.06
CA GLU A 495 -15.10 11.50 -21.06
C GLU A 495 -15.66 12.93 -21.15
N ILE A 496 -15.88 13.56 -20.00
CA ILE A 496 -16.08 15.00 -19.82
C ILE A 496 -14.79 15.58 -19.23
N SER A 497 -14.10 16.38 -20.04
CA SER A 497 -12.89 17.12 -19.70
C SER A 497 -12.99 18.55 -20.26
N PHE A 498 -12.04 19.42 -19.87
CA PHE A 498 -11.96 20.82 -20.33
C PHE A 498 -11.46 20.96 -21.77
#